data_AF-A0A956N7I1-F1
#
_entry.id   AF-A0A956N7I1-F1
#
_cell.length_a   1.000
_cell.length_b   1.000
_cell.length_c   1.000
_cell.angle_alpha   90.00
_cell.angle_beta   90.00
_cell.angle_gamma   90.00
#
_symmetry.space_group_name_H-M   'P 1'
#
loop_
_entity.id
_entity.type
_entity.pdbx_description
1 polymer ?
#
loop_
_entity_poly.entity_id
_entity_poly.type
_entity_poly.pdbx_seq_one_letter_code
_entity_poly.pdbx_strand_id
1 'polypeptide(L)'
;MTPVDDQSPESTAHVDFDRLERDGLQEVRQFRERMARTANRHRRRRWLLPTSLLLNAIVLAALIAAAKGALFGARETPPVLFEGNVVQILSLSGEEVIWTHEFPARVSRAEIAPWGRRPREVVVSLYSESGRPGPVLDWDFRRNREVWRHEMSPEELIRYFPADLVRVGAVWCNDFAFADVDGDGEAEIAAAFHSEIYYPAGLRTLDRDGHVLGTYWHPGYFDEVLAADVDRDGDDEILAAGTNNAHHGATIVLLDAEHLSGCARDDSSNRMMTQEGPVDDGALARLVLPAWDREIMDAVGIERLHAHKMAWRGIDRQIQIEIGLESRSATALIRTDAELRPLEVIPHGGLLNTARIAREQGLLSVDATTQQFWDEWLAHAQRFGELATPAPSAPAS
;
A
#
# COMPACT_ATOMS: atom_id res chain seq x y z
N MET A 1 -8.49 -106.39 -38.60
CA MET A 1 -9.30 -105.97 -37.44
C MET A 1 -8.39 -106.02 -36.22
N THR A 2 -7.93 -104.84 -35.80
CA THR A 2 -7.16 -104.58 -34.58
C THR A 2 -7.24 -103.06 -34.35
N PRO A 3 -7.56 -102.57 -33.13
CA PRO A 3 -7.81 -101.15 -32.89
C PRO A 3 -6.52 -100.38 -32.62
N VAL A 4 -6.54 -99.11 -33.03
CA VAL A 4 -5.52 -98.08 -32.80
C VAL A 4 -5.76 -97.48 -31.42
N ASP A 5 -4.72 -97.48 -30.58
CA ASP A 5 -4.73 -96.90 -29.24
C ASP A 5 -3.98 -95.55 -29.29
N ASP A 6 -4.68 -94.51 -28.85
CA ASP A 6 -4.30 -93.10 -28.87
C ASP A 6 -4.05 -92.66 -27.43
N GLN A 7 -2.81 -92.32 -27.08
CA GLN A 7 -2.46 -91.65 -25.83
C GLN A 7 -1.32 -90.66 -26.05
N SER A 8 -1.67 -89.37 -26.12
CA SER A 8 -0.79 -88.24 -25.86
C SER A 8 -1.20 -87.56 -24.55
N PRO A 9 -0.29 -87.32 -23.58
CA PRO A 9 -0.63 -86.59 -22.36
C PRO A 9 -0.45 -85.07 -22.54
N GLU A 10 -1.53 -84.31 -22.42
CA GLU A 10 -1.49 -82.86 -22.22
C GLU A 10 -1.06 -82.56 -20.77
N SER A 11 0.11 -81.94 -20.62
CA SER A 11 0.59 -81.36 -19.36
C SER A 11 0.27 -79.87 -19.36
N THR A 12 -0.78 -79.47 -18.65
CA THR A 12 -1.11 -78.08 -18.37
C THR A 12 -0.36 -77.62 -17.12
N ALA A 13 0.67 -76.79 -17.31
CA ALA A 13 1.35 -76.10 -16.22
C ALA A 13 0.45 -75.01 -15.63
N HIS A 14 -0.08 -75.23 -14.42
CA HIS A 14 -0.77 -74.21 -13.66
C HIS A 14 0.23 -73.18 -13.14
N VAL A 15 0.12 -71.93 -13.61
CA VAL A 15 0.86 -70.79 -13.08
C VAL A 15 0.21 -70.35 -11.78
N ASP A 16 0.98 -70.38 -10.69
CA ASP A 16 0.59 -69.94 -9.36
C ASP A 16 0.74 -68.41 -9.25
N PHE A 17 -0.35 -67.70 -9.53
CA PHE A 17 -0.40 -66.23 -9.52
C PHE A 17 -0.17 -65.64 -8.12
N ASP A 18 -0.52 -66.36 -7.04
CA ASP A 18 -0.30 -65.91 -5.66
C ASP A 18 1.19 -65.89 -5.29
N ARG A 19 2.00 -66.69 -5.99
CA ARG A 19 3.45 -66.67 -5.84
C ARG A 19 4.06 -65.47 -6.56
N LEU A 20 3.60 -65.17 -7.78
CA LEU A 20 4.06 -64.00 -8.55
C LEU A 20 3.73 -62.67 -7.85
N GLU A 21 2.57 -62.56 -7.22
CA GLU A 21 2.18 -61.35 -6.49
C GLU A 21 3.01 -61.14 -5.21
N ARG A 22 3.30 -62.22 -4.47
CA ARG A 22 4.15 -62.16 -3.28
C ARG A 22 5.59 -61.79 -3.61
N ASP A 23 6.14 -62.37 -4.68
CA ASP A 23 7.52 -62.09 -5.11
C ASP A 23 7.64 -60.63 -5.61
N GLY A 24 6.65 -60.14 -6.38
CA GLY A 24 6.60 -58.74 -6.83
C GLY A 24 6.51 -57.72 -5.68
N LEU A 25 5.69 -57.99 -4.66
CA LEU A 25 5.58 -57.12 -3.47
C LEU A 25 6.89 -57.07 -2.65
N GLN A 26 7.65 -58.17 -2.63
CA GLN A 26 8.92 -58.23 -1.93
C GLN A 26 10.01 -57.42 -2.66
N GLU A 27 10.05 -57.46 -3.99
CA GLU A 27 10.95 -56.63 -4.80
C GLU A 27 10.66 -55.13 -4.65
N VAL A 28 9.38 -54.73 -4.62
CA VAL A 28 8.99 -53.32 -4.41
C VAL A 28 9.41 -52.83 -3.02
N ARG A 29 9.29 -53.67 -1.98
CA ARG A 29 9.80 -53.32 -0.64
C ARG A 29 11.33 -53.16 -0.64
N GLN A 30 12.05 -54.09 -1.24
CA GLN A 30 13.52 -54.01 -1.32
C GLN A 30 14.01 -52.82 -2.15
N PHE A 31 13.27 -52.43 -3.19
CA PHE A 31 13.55 -51.24 -3.98
C PHE A 31 13.31 -49.95 -3.18
N ARG A 32 12.19 -49.86 -2.44
CA ARG A 32 11.92 -48.72 -1.54
C ARG A 32 12.98 -48.57 -0.46
N GLU A 33 13.45 -49.66 0.14
CA GLU A 33 14.54 -49.62 1.12
C GLU A 33 15.88 -49.16 0.51
N ARG A 34 16.20 -49.62 -0.71
CA ARG A 34 17.40 -49.16 -1.43
C ARG A 34 17.32 -47.67 -1.75
N MET A 35 16.17 -47.17 -2.21
CA MET A 35 15.95 -45.75 -2.47
C MET A 35 16.03 -44.90 -1.19
N ALA A 36 15.47 -45.38 -0.07
CA ALA A 36 15.55 -44.70 1.22
C ALA A 36 17.01 -44.59 1.73
N ARG A 37 17.82 -45.65 1.56
CA ARG A 37 19.24 -45.63 1.96
C ARG A 37 20.08 -44.70 1.07
N THR A 38 19.79 -44.64 -0.23
CA THR A 38 20.49 -43.74 -1.17
C THR A 38 20.10 -42.27 -0.94
N ALA A 39 18.82 -41.98 -0.69
CA ALA A 39 18.36 -40.64 -0.33
C ALA A 39 18.98 -40.12 0.98
N ASN A 40 19.18 -41.01 1.97
CA ASN A 40 19.79 -40.64 3.25
C ASN A 40 21.31 -40.40 3.15
N ARG A 41 22.01 -41.04 2.20
CA ARG A 41 23.43 -40.77 1.91
C ARG A 41 23.66 -39.43 1.21
N HIS A 42 22.75 -38.99 0.34
CA HIS A 42 22.86 -37.68 -0.32
C HIS A 42 22.48 -36.49 0.58
N ARG A 43 21.59 -36.69 1.56
CA ARG A 43 21.23 -35.63 2.53
C ARG A 43 22.37 -35.24 3.49
N ARG A 44 23.29 -36.17 3.80
CA ARG A 44 24.38 -35.92 4.78
C ARG A 44 25.64 -35.25 4.21
N ARG A 45 25.79 -35.11 2.90
CA ARG A 45 27.03 -34.57 2.28
C ARG A 45 26.92 -33.15 1.69
N ARG A 46 25.76 -32.50 1.72
CA ARG A 46 25.54 -31.18 1.08
C ARG A 46 25.26 -29.99 2.02
N TRP A 47 25.28 -30.17 3.34
CA TRP A 47 24.94 -29.12 4.32
C TRP A 47 26.04 -28.82 5.34
N LEU A 48 27.31 -28.97 4.96
CA LEU A 48 28.44 -28.39 5.72
C LEU A 48 29.04 -27.25 4.91
N LEU A 49 28.22 -26.23 4.59
CA LEU A 49 28.78 -24.88 4.63
C LEU A 49 29.28 -24.70 6.07
N PRO A 50 30.55 -24.29 6.29
CA PRO A 50 31.07 -24.16 7.63
C PRO A 50 30.15 -23.18 8.37
N THR A 51 29.49 -23.66 9.42
CA THR A 51 28.53 -22.90 10.23
C THR A 51 29.11 -21.56 10.70
N SER A 52 30.43 -21.44 10.75
CA SER A 52 31.16 -20.20 10.99
C SER A 52 30.97 -19.13 9.91
N LEU A 53 30.85 -19.46 8.62
CA LEU A 53 30.60 -18.46 7.57
C LEU A 53 29.19 -17.87 7.66
N LEU A 54 28.19 -18.70 7.97
CA LEU A 54 26.83 -18.24 8.17
C LEU A 54 26.73 -17.36 9.44
N LEU A 55 27.38 -17.77 10.53
CA LEU A 55 27.42 -17.00 11.77
C LEU A 55 28.13 -15.66 11.57
N ASN A 56 29.26 -15.63 10.85
CA ASN A 56 29.98 -14.39 10.55
C ASN A 56 29.16 -13.45 9.65
N ALA A 57 28.42 -13.98 8.68
CA ALA A 57 27.54 -13.17 7.84
C ALA A 57 26.38 -12.55 8.64
N ILE A 58 25.79 -13.30 9.57
CA ILE A 58 24.74 -12.79 10.47
C ILE A 58 25.30 -11.70 11.38
N VAL A 59 26.47 -11.91 11.99
CA VAL A 59 27.13 -10.90 12.85
C VAL A 59 27.47 -9.64 12.07
N LEU A 60 28.01 -9.78 10.85
CA LEU A 60 28.33 -8.63 10.00
C LEU A 60 27.08 -7.85 9.57
N ALA A 61 25.99 -8.54 9.22
CA ALA A 61 24.71 -7.90 8.91
C ALA A 61 24.14 -7.14 10.12
N ALA A 62 24.20 -7.73 11.31
CA ALA A 62 23.78 -7.09 12.55
C ALA A 62 24.64 -5.86 12.89
N LEU A 63 25.96 -5.93 12.68
CA LEU A 63 26.86 -4.79 12.88
C LEU A 63 26.64 -3.69 11.85
N ILE A 64 26.34 -4.02 10.59
CA ILE A 64 25.98 -3.02 9.57
C ILE A 64 24.63 -2.39 9.89
N ALA A 65 23.65 -3.16 10.36
CA ALA A 65 22.35 -2.61 10.79
C ALA A 65 22.51 -1.68 12.02
N ALA A 66 23.30 -2.08 13.01
CA ALA A 66 23.60 -1.26 14.18
C ALA A 66 24.44 -0.02 13.82
N ALA A 67 25.43 -0.16 12.93
CA ALA A 67 26.23 0.94 12.42
C ALA A 67 25.38 1.89 11.57
N LYS A 68 24.45 1.41 10.75
CA LYS A 68 23.48 2.26 10.04
C LYS A 68 22.56 2.97 11.03
N GLY A 69 22.03 2.28 12.05
CA GLY A 69 21.27 2.93 13.12
C GLY A 69 22.06 4.01 13.87
N ALA A 70 23.37 3.81 14.05
CA ALA A 70 24.26 4.75 14.73
C ALA A 70 24.82 5.87 13.82
N LEU A 71 25.08 5.61 12.54
CA LEU A 71 25.59 6.58 11.55
C LEU A 71 24.49 7.45 10.96
N PHE A 72 23.29 6.89 10.78
CA PHE A 72 22.10 7.65 10.40
C PHE A 72 21.32 8.16 11.60
N GLY A 73 21.84 7.92 12.83
CA GLY A 73 21.34 8.43 14.10
C GLY A 73 19.86 8.69 14.05
N ALA A 74 19.06 7.63 13.84
CA ALA A 74 17.60 7.75 13.73
C ALA A 74 17.18 8.61 14.91
N ARG A 75 16.76 9.85 14.65
CA ARG A 75 16.43 10.80 15.70
C ARG A 75 15.40 10.09 16.55
N GLU A 76 15.75 9.76 17.79
CA GLU A 76 14.80 9.12 18.70
C GLU A 76 13.72 10.18 18.97
N THR A 77 12.65 10.11 18.19
CA THR A 77 11.46 10.92 18.38
C THR A 77 10.67 10.28 19.51
N PRO A 78 10.22 11.05 20.51
CA PRO A 78 9.37 10.51 21.54
C PRO A 78 8.09 9.94 20.92
N PRO A 79 7.62 8.76 21.34
CA PRO A 79 6.37 8.20 20.82
C PRO A 79 5.19 9.14 21.08
N VAL A 80 4.32 9.28 20.09
CA VAL A 80 3.05 9.99 20.21
C VAL A 80 1.94 8.96 20.24
N LEU A 81 1.07 9.06 21.25
CA LEU A 81 -0.18 8.31 21.34
C LEU A 81 -1.33 9.29 21.24
N PHE A 82 -2.43 8.87 20.60
CA PHE A 82 -3.66 9.64 20.62
C PHE A 82 -4.88 8.72 20.67
N GLU A 83 -5.89 9.12 21.42
CA GLU A 83 -7.17 8.43 21.55
C GLU A 83 -8.29 9.47 21.70
N GLY A 84 -9.29 9.40 20.82
CA GLY A 84 -10.34 10.41 20.78
C GLY A 84 -9.77 11.79 20.47
N ASN A 85 -9.94 12.74 21.39
CA ASN A 85 -9.44 14.10 21.31
C ASN A 85 -8.15 14.34 22.15
N VAL A 86 -7.57 13.30 22.75
CA VAL A 86 -6.40 13.43 23.62
C VAL A 86 -5.14 12.99 22.87
N VAL A 87 -4.08 13.80 22.94
CA VAL A 87 -2.72 13.44 22.51
C VAL A 87 -1.81 13.35 23.74
N GLN A 88 -0.97 12.32 23.75
CA GLN A 88 0.06 12.09 24.75
C GLN A 88 1.42 11.94 24.06
N ILE A 89 2.44 12.57 24.62
CA ILE A 89 3.83 12.36 24.23
C ILE A 89 4.50 11.59 25.36
N LEU A 90 5.16 10.49 25.00
CA LEU A 90 5.87 9.64 25.95
C LEU A 90 7.35 10.03 26.04
N SER A 91 8.02 9.58 27.11
CA SER A 91 9.48 9.58 27.19
C SER A 91 10.07 8.71 26.08
N LEU A 92 11.37 8.87 25.80
CA LEU A 92 12.06 8.02 24.82
C LEU A 92 12.01 6.53 25.17
N SER A 93 11.87 6.17 26.45
CA SER A 93 11.66 4.78 26.86
C SER A 93 10.25 4.26 26.60
N GLY A 94 9.28 5.15 26.32
CA GLY A 94 7.86 4.80 26.18
C GLY A 94 7.15 4.52 27.51
N GLU A 95 7.80 4.72 28.65
CA GLU A 95 7.26 4.32 29.97
C GLU A 95 6.54 5.46 30.71
N GLU A 96 6.88 6.71 30.43
CA GLU A 96 6.34 7.88 31.13
C GLU A 96 5.64 8.82 30.16
N VAL A 97 4.45 9.30 30.51
CA VAL A 97 3.78 10.38 29.76
C VAL A 97 4.40 11.71 30.19
N ILE A 98 5.11 12.37 29.27
CA ILE A 98 5.81 13.65 29.55
C ILE A 98 4.96 14.88 29.21
N TRP A 99 3.92 14.70 28.39
CA TRP A 99 2.96 15.75 28.03
C TRP A 99 1.62 15.14 27.60
N THR A 100 0.53 15.81 27.95
CA THR A 100 -0.84 15.45 27.57
C THR A 100 -1.60 16.71 27.21
N HIS A 101 -2.39 16.65 26.14
CA HIS A 101 -3.30 17.72 25.76
C HIS A 101 -4.62 17.18 25.21
N GLU A 102 -5.70 17.86 25.54
CA GLU A 102 -7.04 17.56 25.06
C GLU A 102 -7.45 18.62 24.02
N PHE A 103 -7.61 18.20 22.78
CA PHE A 103 -8.02 19.02 21.66
C PHE A 103 -9.54 19.22 21.64
N PRO A 104 -10.04 20.28 20.98
CA PRO A 104 -11.47 20.59 20.91
C PRO A 104 -12.26 19.64 20.00
N ALA A 105 -11.58 18.75 19.27
CA ALA A 105 -12.16 17.78 18.37
C ALA A 105 -11.33 16.49 18.37
N ARG A 106 -11.90 15.40 17.87
CA ARG A 106 -11.20 14.13 17.68
C ARG A 106 -9.95 14.33 16.81
N VAL A 107 -8.84 13.73 17.25
CA VAL A 107 -7.56 13.69 16.54
C VAL A 107 -7.64 12.60 15.47
N SER A 108 -7.31 12.95 14.23
CA SER A 108 -7.14 11.99 13.14
C SER A 108 -5.72 11.45 13.10
N ARG A 109 -4.71 12.32 13.26
CA ARG A 109 -3.30 11.96 13.36
C ARG A 109 -2.55 12.97 14.23
N ALA A 110 -1.50 12.49 14.89
CA ALA A 110 -0.56 13.33 15.62
C ALA A 110 0.85 12.76 15.48
N GLU A 111 1.82 13.61 15.16
CA GLU A 111 3.21 13.21 14.94
C GLU A 111 4.17 14.32 15.40
N ILE A 112 5.33 13.93 15.94
CA ILE A 112 6.36 14.89 16.32
C ILE A 112 6.91 15.56 15.06
N ALA A 113 6.92 16.90 15.05
CA ALA A 113 7.50 17.66 13.95
C ALA A 113 8.99 17.30 13.79
N PRO A 114 9.47 16.99 12.58
CA PRO A 114 10.85 16.56 12.35
C PRO A 114 11.85 17.73 12.41
N TRP A 115 11.36 18.96 12.58
CA TRP A 115 12.14 20.18 12.50
C TRP A 115 13.06 20.37 13.71
N GLY A 116 14.26 20.87 13.45
CA GLY A 116 15.24 21.23 14.47
C GLY A 116 15.91 20.06 15.20
N ARG A 117 16.90 20.39 16.05
CA ARG A 117 17.76 19.38 16.73
C ARG A 117 17.10 18.70 17.94
N ARG A 118 16.03 19.27 18.47
CA ARG A 118 15.30 18.72 19.62
C ARG A 118 13.82 18.97 19.36
N PRO A 119 13.01 17.93 19.18
CA PRO A 119 11.59 18.12 18.94
C PRO A 119 10.93 18.85 20.11
N ARG A 120 10.12 19.85 19.77
CA ARG A 120 9.33 20.66 20.71
C ARG A 120 7.89 20.84 20.26
N GLU A 121 7.60 20.35 19.07
CA GLU A 121 6.42 20.64 18.28
C GLU A 121 5.80 19.30 17.89
N VAL A 122 4.47 19.27 17.91
CA VAL A 122 3.67 18.14 17.47
C VAL A 122 2.65 18.68 16.47
N VAL A 123 2.68 18.12 15.27
CA VAL A 123 1.67 18.42 14.26
C VAL A 123 0.48 17.51 14.51
N VAL A 124 -0.70 18.09 14.51
CA VAL A 124 -1.96 17.40 14.82
C VAL A 124 -2.98 17.74 13.75
N SER A 125 -3.60 16.71 13.18
CA SER A 125 -4.79 16.85 12.35
C SER A 125 -6.03 16.49 13.15
N LEU A 126 -7.09 17.27 12.99
CA LEU A 126 -8.36 17.10 13.70
C LEU A 126 -9.47 16.78 12.70
N TYR A 127 -10.44 15.97 13.14
CA TYR A 127 -11.71 15.83 12.46
C TYR A 127 -12.52 17.12 12.58
N SER A 128 -13.51 17.28 11.70
CA SER A 128 -14.52 18.29 11.90
C SER A 128 -15.47 17.91 13.02
N GLU A 129 -15.87 18.89 13.82
CA GLU A 129 -16.94 18.71 14.79
C GLU A 129 -17.88 19.91 14.78
N SER A 130 -19.19 19.63 14.88
CA SER A 130 -20.23 20.66 15.01
C SER A 130 -20.18 21.74 13.91
N GLY A 131 -19.89 21.33 12.67
CA GLY A 131 -19.80 22.24 11.51
C GLY A 131 -18.54 23.11 11.46
N ARG A 132 -17.57 22.90 12.36
CA ARG A 132 -16.25 23.54 12.28
C ARG A 132 -15.30 22.67 11.47
N PRO A 133 -14.48 23.26 10.59
CA PRO A 133 -13.47 22.52 9.86
C PRO A 133 -12.47 21.87 10.81
N GLY A 134 -11.97 20.71 10.42
CA GLY A 134 -10.89 20.00 11.09
C GLY A 134 -9.53 20.48 10.58
N PRO A 135 -8.79 21.30 11.34
CA PRO A 135 -7.50 21.84 10.92
C PRO A 135 -6.41 20.76 10.86
N VAL A 136 -5.29 21.13 10.23
CA VAL A 136 -3.96 20.70 10.67
C VAL A 136 -3.33 21.86 11.44
N LEU A 137 -2.66 21.58 12.55
CA LEU A 137 -2.03 22.60 13.39
C LEU A 137 -0.70 22.11 13.92
N ASP A 138 0.17 23.06 14.25
CA ASP A 138 1.40 22.80 15.01
C ASP A 138 1.24 23.29 16.45
N TRP A 139 1.73 22.50 17.39
CA TRP A 139 1.64 22.74 18.82
C TRP A 139 2.99 22.62 19.52
N ASP A 140 3.46 23.71 20.12
CA ASP A 140 4.65 23.71 20.99
C ASP A 140 4.27 23.09 22.34
N PHE A 141 4.52 21.79 22.49
CA PHE A 141 4.15 21.04 23.70
C PHE A 141 4.96 21.44 24.94
N ARG A 142 6.09 22.14 24.78
CA ARG A 142 6.87 22.67 25.92
C ARG A 142 6.29 23.96 26.46
N ARG A 143 5.80 24.83 25.58
CA ARG A 143 5.12 26.08 25.95
C ARG A 143 3.61 25.91 26.10
N ASN A 144 3.09 24.75 25.73
CA ASN A 144 1.69 24.39 25.69
C ASN A 144 0.85 25.44 24.95
N ARG A 145 1.21 25.73 23.70
CA ARG A 145 0.50 26.69 22.85
C ARG A 145 0.49 26.26 21.40
N GLU A 146 -0.58 26.62 20.69
CA GLU A 146 -0.64 26.57 19.24
C GLU A 146 0.42 27.51 18.64
N VAL A 147 1.17 27.02 17.66
CA VAL A 147 2.15 27.81 16.89
C VAL A 147 1.46 28.41 15.68
N TRP A 148 0.83 27.56 14.88
CA TRP A 148 0.00 27.93 13.73
C TRP A 148 -1.13 26.91 13.54
N ARG A 149 -2.08 27.29 12.70
CA ARG A 149 -3.26 26.50 12.34
C ARG A 149 -3.59 26.74 10.87
N HIS A 150 -3.82 25.66 10.14
CA HIS A 150 -4.25 25.71 8.75
C HIS A 150 -5.54 24.92 8.57
N GLU A 151 -6.51 25.53 7.88
CA GLU A 151 -7.83 24.97 7.60
C GLU A 151 -8.11 25.09 6.09
N MET A 152 -8.89 24.15 5.56
CA MET A 152 -9.44 24.26 4.21
C MET A 152 -10.92 24.61 4.30
N SER A 153 -11.33 25.69 3.64
CA SER A 153 -12.71 26.15 3.71
C SER A 153 -13.59 25.43 2.66
N PRO A 154 -14.88 25.19 2.93
CA PRO A 154 -15.81 24.70 1.90
C PRO A 154 -15.87 25.59 0.67
N GLU A 155 -15.73 26.92 0.84
CA GLU A 155 -15.69 27.89 -0.26
C GLU A 155 -14.51 27.68 -1.20
N GLU A 156 -13.37 27.18 -0.69
CA GLU A 156 -12.25 26.79 -1.55
C GLU A 156 -12.61 25.60 -2.42
N LEU A 157 -13.26 24.58 -1.87
CA LEU A 157 -13.72 23.42 -2.64
C LEU A 157 -14.77 23.81 -3.69
N ILE A 158 -15.72 24.70 -3.35
CA ILE A 158 -16.78 25.13 -4.28
C ILE A 158 -16.21 25.86 -5.51
N ARG A 159 -15.01 26.44 -5.43
CA ARG A 159 -14.35 27.02 -6.62
C ARG A 159 -14.01 25.94 -7.66
N TYR A 160 -13.68 24.73 -7.21
CA TYR A 160 -13.17 23.66 -8.06
C TYR A 160 -14.18 22.54 -8.30
N PHE A 161 -15.22 22.46 -7.47
CA PHE A 161 -16.24 21.43 -7.52
C PHE A 161 -17.65 22.05 -7.46
N PRO A 162 -18.64 21.47 -8.15
CA PRO A 162 -20.02 21.91 -8.06
C PRO A 162 -20.49 22.01 -6.61
N ALA A 163 -21.18 23.12 -6.28
CA ALA A 163 -21.61 23.39 -4.91
C ALA A 163 -22.58 22.35 -4.33
N ASP A 164 -23.24 21.57 -5.17
CA ASP A 164 -24.09 20.44 -4.76
C ASP A 164 -23.28 19.19 -4.37
N LEU A 165 -22.04 19.05 -4.87
CA LEU A 165 -21.09 18.02 -4.42
C LEU A 165 -20.41 18.41 -3.13
N VAL A 166 -20.08 19.69 -2.97
CA VAL A 166 -19.57 20.21 -1.70
C VAL A 166 -20.76 20.46 -0.78
N ARG A 167 -21.22 19.42 -0.08
CA ARG A 167 -22.23 19.64 0.95
C ARG A 167 -21.71 20.67 1.93
N VAL A 168 -22.48 21.74 2.12
CA VAL A 168 -22.21 22.78 3.11
C VAL A 168 -22.11 22.08 4.47
N GLY A 169 -20.88 21.92 4.92
CA GLY A 169 -20.47 20.97 5.93
C GLY A 169 -18.97 21.12 6.14
N ALA A 170 -18.45 20.48 7.18
CA ALA A 170 -17.09 20.74 7.60
C ALA A 170 -16.08 19.91 6.78
N VAL A 171 -15.00 20.57 6.36
CA VAL A 171 -13.83 19.93 5.74
C VAL A 171 -12.85 19.58 6.84
N TRP A 172 -12.22 18.41 6.79
CA TRP A 172 -11.19 18.06 7.78
C TRP A 172 -9.96 17.44 7.17
N CYS A 173 -8.86 17.51 7.91
CA CYS A 173 -7.62 16.83 7.59
C CYS A 173 -7.68 15.37 8.07
N ASN A 174 -7.70 14.43 7.13
CA ASN A 174 -7.77 13.00 7.41
C ASN A 174 -6.41 12.42 7.77
N ASP A 175 -5.39 12.81 7.01
CA ASP A 175 -4.03 12.32 7.18
C ASP A 175 -3.00 13.37 6.74
N PHE A 176 -1.76 13.23 7.19
CA PHE A 176 -0.63 14.04 6.74
C PHE A 176 0.70 13.28 6.78
N ALA A 177 1.68 13.74 6.02
CA ALA A 177 3.06 13.28 6.10
C ALA A 177 4.04 14.46 6.06
N PHE A 178 5.24 14.25 6.60
CA PHE A 178 6.36 15.18 6.44
C PHE A 178 7.22 14.75 5.25
N ALA A 179 7.55 15.67 4.36
CA ALA A 179 8.34 15.42 3.15
C ALA A 179 9.31 16.58 2.93
N ASP A 180 10.60 16.32 2.70
CA ASP A 180 11.58 17.32 2.25
C ASP A 180 11.48 17.46 0.73
N VAL A 181 10.44 18.13 0.25
CA VAL A 181 10.05 18.04 -1.19
C VAL A 181 10.93 18.87 -2.09
N ASP A 182 11.66 19.85 -1.54
CA ASP A 182 12.55 20.74 -2.29
C ASP A 182 14.05 20.53 -1.97
N GLY A 183 14.35 19.52 -1.15
CA GLY A 183 15.71 19.09 -0.83
C GLY A 183 16.50 20.08 0.03
N ASP A 184 15.84 21.03 0.70
CA ASP A 184 16.51 22.03 1.52
C ASP A 184 16.92 21.51 2.92
N GLY A 185 16.45 20.32 3.29
CA GLY A 185 16.73 19.66 4.56
C GLY A 185 15.71 19.94 5.67
N GLU A 186 14.65 20.70 5.39
CA GLU A 186 13.57 21.05 6.31
C GLU A 186 12.22 20.58 5.76
N ALA A 187 11.70 19.47 6.28
CA ALA A 187 10.47 18.90 5.75
C ALA A 187 9.23 19.82 5.81
N GLU A 188 8.55 19.92 4.66
CA GLU A 188 7.17 20.37 4.46
C GLU A 188 6.15 19.39 5.06
N ILE A 189 4.88 19.79 5.03
CA ILE A 189 3.73 18.96 5.42
C ILE A 189 2.81 18.76 4.22
N ALA A 190 2.61 17.52 3.80
CA ALA A 190 1.56 17.13 2.86
C ALA A 190 0.33 16.68 3.65
N ALA A 191 -0.78 17.43 3.56
CA ALA A 191 -2.00 17.20 4.32
C ALA A 191 -3.21 16.93 3.42
N ALA A 192 -3.91 15.83 3.66
CA ALA A 192 -5.09 15.40 2.92
C ALA A 192 -6.37 15.92 3.56
N PHE A 193 -7.02 16.88 2.91
CA PHE A 193 -8.32 17.41 3.31
C PHE A 193 -9.44 16.82 2.46
N HIS A 194 -10.59 16.52 3.08
CA HIS A 194 -11.79 16.19 2.34
C HIS A 194 -13.07 16.72 3.00
N SER A 195 -14.10 16.91 2.18
CA SER A 195 -15.45 17.24 2.63
C SER A 195 -16.10 16.08 3.37
N GLU A 196 -17.08 16.38 4.23
CA GLU A 196 -17.69 15.43 5.18
C GLU A 196 -18.25 14.15 4.58
N ILE A 197 -18.63 14.19 3.31
CA ILE A 197 -19.11 13.02 2.58
C ILE A 197 -17.98 12.22 1.91
N TYR A 198 -16.73 12.43 2.34
CA TYR A 198 -15.51 11.85 1.78
C TYR A 198 -15.25 12.24 0.32
N TYR A 199 -15.74 13.39 -0.13
CA TYR A 199 -15.36 14.05 -1.39
C TYR A 199 -16.05 15.41 -1.51
N PRO A 200 -15.53 16.31 -2.35
CA PRO A 200 -14.20 16.27 -2.97
C PRO A 200 -13.06 16.44 -1.94
N ALA A 201 -11.82 16.29 -2.40
CA ALA A 201 -10.62 16.40 -1.59
C ALA A 201 -9.58 17.36 -2.18
N GLY A 202 -8.73 17.87 -1.30
CA GLY A 202 -7.51 18.59 -1.67
C GLY A 202 -6.33 18.06 -0.87
N LEU A 203 -5.26 17.71 -1.57
CA LEU A 203 -3.96 17.41 -0.97
C LEU A 203 -3.14 18.70 -0.99
N ARG A 204 -2.86 19.24 0.19
CA ARG A 204 -2.23 20.53 0.36
C ARG A 204 -0.84 20.37 0.93
N THR A 205 0.14 21.00 0.29
CA THR A 205 1.51 21.07 0.80
C THR A 205 1.71 22.40 1.52
N LEU A 206 2.17 22.32 2.76
CA LEU A 206 2.43 23.46 3.63
C LEU A 206 3.92 23.53 3.96
N ASP A 207 4.47 24.73 4.06
CA ASP A 207 5.77 24.91 4.69
C ASP A 207 5.66 24.68 6.22
N ARG A 208 6.80 24.68 6.91
CA ARG A 208 6.85 24.51 8.37
C ARG A 208 6.10 25.59 9.17
N ASP A 209 5.87 26.75 8.57
CA ASP A 209 5.18 27.89 9.20
C ASP A 209 3.67 27.85 8.91
N GLY A 210 3.19 26.82 8.20
CA GLY A 210 1.79 26.59 7.85
C GLY A 210 1.33 27.35 6.60
N HIS A 211 2.23 27.95 5.82
CA HIS A 211 1.87 28.61 4.57
C HIS A 211 1.69 27.59 3.44
N VAL A 212 0.73 27.85 2.56
CA VAL A 212 0.43 26.96 1.43
C VAL A 212 1.47 27.12 0.32
N LEU A 213 2.15 26.03 -0.01
CA LEU A 213 3.05 25.91 -1.16
C LEU A 213 2.31 25.46 -2.42
N GLY A 214 1.35 24.55 -2.26
CA GLY A 214 0.56 24.03 -3.37
C GLY A 214 -0.72 23.32 -2.93
N THR A 215 -1.65 23.12 -3.86
CA THR A 215 -2.82 22.27 -3.62
C THR A 215 -3.21 21.50 -4.86
N TYR A 216 -3.24 20.18 -4.72
CA TYR A 216 -3.74 19.25 -5.72
C TYR A 216 -5.18 18.82 -5.40
N TRP A 217 -6.11 19.08 -6.31
CA TRP A 217 -7.53 18.78 -6.13
C TRP A 217 -7.91 17.40 -6.69
N HIS A 218 -8.78 16.67 -5.99
CA HIS A 218 -9.16 15.32 -6.38
C HIS A 218 -10.67 15.06 -6.21
N PRO A 219 -11.36 14.43 -7.19
CA PRO A 219 -12.81 14.19 -7.16
C PRO A 219 -13.24 13.04 -6.23
N GLY A 220 -12.38 12.65 -5.31
CA GLY A 220 -12.62 11.60 -4.33
C GLY A 220 -12.04 11.99 -2.98
N TYR A 221 -11.30 11.08 -2.35
CA TYR A 221 -10.59 11.38 -1.10
C TYR A 221 -9.34 10.52 -0.92
N PHE A 222 -8.49 10.94 0.01
CA PHE A 222 -7.26 10.25 0.38
C PHE A 222 -7.38 9.69 1.80
N ASP A 223 -7.06 8.41 1.93
CA ASP A 223 -7.02 7.66 3.18
C ASP A 223 -5.64 7.74 3.84
N GLU A 224 -4.57 7.77 3.04
CA GLU A 224 -3.20 7.79 3.53
C GLU A 224 -2.31 8.70 2.70
N VAL A 225 -1.41 9.41 3.38
CA VAL A 225 -0.34 10.22 2.81
C VAL A 225 1.00 9.69 3.33
N LEU A 226 1.95 9.52 2.43
CA LEU A 226 3.32 9.11 2.72
C LEU A 226 4.29 10.02 1.98
N ALA A 227 5.50 10.12 2.52
CA ALA A 227 6.61 10.79 1.89
C ALA A 227 7.75 9.80 1.68
N ALA A 228 8.39 9.86 0.53
CA ALA A 228 9.62 9.13 0.27
C ALA A 228 10.32 9.67 -0.98
N ASP A 229 11.64 9.68 -0.94
CA ASP A 229 12.51 9.66 -2.12
C ASP A 229 12.28 8.37 -2.96
N VAL A 230 11.28 8.43 -3.83
CA VAL A 230 10.82 7.39 -4.76
C VAL A 230 11.79 7.24 -5.92
N ASP A 231 12.32 8.37 -6.36
CA ASP A 231 13.09 8.47 -7.58
C ASP A 231 14.62 8.32 -7.39
N ARG A 232 15.10 8.59 -6.16
CA ARG A 232 16.49 8.59 -5.68
C ARG A 232 17.32 9.80 -6.11
N ASP A 233 16.71 10.95 -6.33
CA ASP A 233 17.40 12.21 -6.56
C ASP A 233 17.82 12.92 -5.26
N GLY A 234 17.19 12.58 -4.15
CA GLY A 234 17.48 13.10 -2.81
C GLY A 234 16.35 13.96 -2.22
N ASP A 235 15.33 14.26 -3.00
CA ASP A 235 14.15 15.00 -2.59
C ASP A 235 13.02 13.99 -2.29
N ASP A 236 12.14 14.29 -1.34
CA ASP A 236 11.00 13.41 -1.05
C ASP A 236 9.85 13.68 -2.03
N GLU A 237 9.32 12.64 -2.66
CA GLU A 237 8.00 12.70 -3.29
C GLU A 237 6.87 12.48 -2.27
N ILE A 238 5.72 13.09 -2.54
CA ILE A 238 4.48 12.88 -1.81
C ILE A 238 3.66 11.80 -2.52
N LEU A 239 3.33 10.73 -1.79
CA LEU A 239 2.38 9.71 -2.23
C LEU A 239 1.07 9.85 -1.46
N ALA A 240 -0.05 9.91 -2.17
CA ALA A 240 -1.37 9.88 -1.57
C ALA A 240 -2.24 8.77 -2.16
N ALA A 241 -2.78 7.93 -1.29
CA ALA A 241 -3.63 6.79 -1.64
C ALA A 241 -5.06 7.04 -1.17
N GLY A 242 -6.03 6.60 -1.97
CA GLY A 242 -7.44 6.64 -1.58
C GLY A 242 -8.38 6.18 -2.67
N THR A 243 -9.44 6.93 -2.91
CA THR A 243 -10.50 6.61 -3.88
C THR A 243 -10.68 7.70 -4.91
N ASN A 244 -10.89 7.32 -6.17
CA ASN A 244 -11.38 8.19 -7.22
C ASN A 244 -12.85 7.86 -7.52
N ASN A 245 -13.76 8.74 -7.08
CA ASN A 245 -15.20 8.52 -7.22
C ASN A 245 -15.67 8.60 -8.68
N ALA A 246 -14.92 9.28 -9.56
CA ALA A 246 -15.25 9.34 -10.98
C ALA A 246 -15.07 7.97 -11.67
N HIS A 247 -14.25 7.09 -11.09
CA HIS A 247 -13.98 5.74 -11.59
C HIS A 247 -14.46 4.62 -10.66
N HIS A 248 -15.03 4.96 -9.49
CA HIS A 248 -15.37 4.01 -8.41
C HIS A 248 -14.19 3.12 -7.99
N GLY A 249 -12.96 3.60 -8.23
CA GLY A 249 -11.73 2.84 -8.16
C GLY A 249 -10.75 3.39 -7.13
N ALA A 250 -9.83 2.54 -6.70
CA ALA A 250 -8.72 2.96 -5.86
C ALA A 250 -7.75 3.85 -6.67
N THR A 251 -7.13 4.83 -6.03
CA THR A 251 -6.20 5.75 -6.69
C THR A 251 -4.94 5.94 -5.88
N ILE A 252 -3.85 6.21 -6.59
CA ILE A 252 -2.58 6.68 -6.03
C ILE A 252 -2.15 7.91 -6.81
N VAL A 253 -1.69 8.93 -6.10
CA VAL A 253 -1.16 10.18 -6.66
C VAL A 253 0.27 10.33 -6.16
N LEU A 254 1.16 10.72 -7.06
CA LEU A 254 2.55 11.05 -6.79
C LEU A 254 2.77 12.52 -7.16
N LEU A 255 3.28 13.32 -6.23
CA LEU A 255 3.65 14.72 -6.42
C LEU A 255 5.12 14.92 -6.04
N ASP A 256 5.77 15.92 -6.65
CA ASP A 256 7.11 16.41 -6.31
C ASP A 256 7.06 17.95 -6.13
N ALA A 257 8.22 18.59 -5.88
CA ALA A 257 8.34 20.05 -5.74
C ALA A 257 7.78 20.86 -6.92
N GLU A 258 7.86 20.36 -8.15
CA GLU A 258 7.35 21.02 -9.36
C GLU A 258 5.85 20.74 -9.60
N HIS A 259 5.32 19.70 -8.96
CA HIS A 259 3.99 19.13 -9.18
C HIS A 259 3.09 19.21 -7.92
N LEU A 260 3.24 20.23 -7.08
CA LEU A 260 2.46 20.40 -5.84
C LEU A 260 1.02 20.90 -6.05
N SER A 261 0.68 21.35 -7.25
CA SER A 261 -0.62 21.97 -7.56
C SER A 261 -1.22 21.42 -8.84
N GLY A 262 -2.54 21.35 -8.89
CA GLY A 262 -3.26 20.87 -10.06
C GLY A 262 -4.62 20.31 -9.68
N CYS A 263 -5.22 19.54 -10.59
CA CYS A 263 -6.40 18.76 -10.25
C CYS A 263 -6.47 17.47 -11.07
N ALA A 264 -6.93 16.37 -10.47
CA ALA A 264 -7.11 15.12 -11.23
C ALA A 264 -7.98 15.33 -12.48
N ARG A 265 -7.38 15.22 -13.67
CA ARG A 265 -8.06 15.44 -14.95
C ARG A 265 -8.14 14.16 -15.76
N ASP A 266 -9.38 13.77 -16.04
CA ASP A 266 -9.75 12.73 -17.00
C ASP A 266 -11.21 12.92 -17.40
N ASP A 267 -11.68 12.19 -18.42
CA ASP A 267 -13.03 12.36 -18.97
C ASP A 267 -14.15 12.21 -17.92
N SER A 268 -13.92 11.39 -16.90
CA SER A 268 -14.87 11.17 -15.81
C SER A 268 -14.72 12.25 -14.73
N SER A 269 -13.50 12.55 -14.32
CA SER A 269 -13.18 13.57 -13.30
C SER A 269 -13.60 14.97 -13.74
N ASN A 270 -13.44 15.31 -15.03
CA ASN A 270 -13.85 16.60 -15.60
C ASN A 270 -15.35 16.87 -15.46
N ARG A 271 -16.19 15.84 -15.34
CA ARG A 271 -17.63 15.99 -15.10
C ARG A 271 -17.97 16.31 -13.65
N MET A 272 -17.05 16.06 -12.73
CA MET A 272 -17.19 16.33 -11.30
C MET A 272 -16.57 17.66 -10.88
N MET A 273 -15.90 18.36 -11.79
CA MET A 273 -15.19 19.61 -11.53
C MET A 273 -15.85 20.81 -12.23
N THR A 274 -15.62 22.02 -11.70
CA THR A 274 -16.01 23.27 -12.35
C THR A 274 -15.02 23.63 -13.46
N GLN A 275 -15.44 24.50 -14.39
CA GLN A 275 -14.54 25.02 -15.44
C GLN A 275 -13.48 26.00 -14.90
N GLU A 276 -13.58 26.42 -13.64
CA GLU A 276 -12.66 27.36 -13.01
C GLU A 276 -11.40 26.67 -12.45
N GLY A 277 -11.31 25.34 -12.54
CA GLY A 277 -10.17 24.59 -12.01
C GLY A 277 -8.88 24.67 -12.82
N PRO A 278 -7.74 24.26 -12.20
CA PRO A 278 -6.43 24.18 -12.86
C PRO A 278 -6.57 23.43 -14.17
N VAL A 279 -5.84 23.85 -15.21
CA VAL A 279 -6.03 23.33 -16.58
C VAL A 279 -5.36 21.95 -16.77
N ASP A 280 -4.44 21.60 -15.89
CA ASP A 280 -3.63 20.40 -15.92
C ASP A 280 -3.97 19.42 -14.79
N ASP A 281 -3.51 18.18 -14.95
CA ASP A 281 -3.54 17.21 -13.85
C ASP A 281 -2.70 17.72 -12.68
N GLY A 282 -1.48 18.14 -13.00
CA GLY A 282 -0.52 18.70 -12.06
C GLY A 282 0.14 17.66 -11.15
N ALA A 283 -0.33 16.41 -11.11
CA ALA A 283 0.44 15.33 -10.50
C ALA A 283 1.57 14.86 -11.42
N LEU A 284 2.71 14.50 -10.82
CA LEU A 284 3.83 13.86 -11.51
C LEU A 284 3.40 12.54 -12.15
N ALA A 285 2.69 11.73 -11.37
CA ALA A 285 2.01 10.53 -11.86
C ALA A 285 0.76 10.26 -11.04
N ARG A 286 -0.24 9.65 -11.68
CA ARG A 286 -1.44 9.16 -11.00
C ARG A 286 -1.85 7.82 -11.58
N LEU A 287 -2.18 6.87 -10.71
CA LEU A 287 -2.69 5.56 -11.09
C LEU A 287 -4.11 5.40 -10.55
N VAL A 288 -5.06 5.14 -11.43
CA VAL A 288 -6.43 4.77 -11.09
C VAL A 288 -6.64 3.31 -11.43
N LEU A 289 -6.98 2.53 -10.41
CA LEU A 289 -7.25 1.12 -10.54
C LEU A 289 -8.71 0.89 -10.95
N PRO A 290 -8.99 -0.07 -11.83
CA PRO A 290 -10.32 -0.27 -12.36
C PRO A 290 -11.25 -0.81 -11.28
N ALA A 291 -12.44 -0.22 -11.13
CA ALA A 291 -13.51 -0.86 -10.37
C ALA A 291 -13.89 -2.21 -11.02
N TRP A 292 -14.49 -3.11 -10.24
CA TRP A 292 -15.21 -4.23 -10.84
C TRP A 292 -16.52 -3.74 -11.45
N ASP A 293 -17.08 -4.53 -12.36
CA ASP A 293 -18.38 -4.24 -12.95
C ASP A 293 -19.43 -4.00 -11.86
N ARG A 294 -20.31 -3.03 -12.11
CA ARG A 294 -21.31 -2.61 -11.11
C ARG A 294 -22.18 -3.76 -10.62
N GLU A 295 -22.52 -4.72 -11.49
CA GLU A 295 -23.29 -5.90 -11.10
C GLU A 295 -22.54 -6.76 -10.09
N ILE A 296 -21.22 -6.92 -10.26
CA ILE A 296 -20.37 -7.62 -9.30
C ILE A 296 -20.35 -6.86 -8.00
N MET A 297 -20.06 -5.55 -8.05
CA MET A 297 -19.97 -4.65 -6.89
C MET A 297 -21.27 -4.66 -6.08
N ASP A 298 -22.43 -4.48 -6.74
CA ASP A 298 -23.76 -4.52 -6.12
C ASP A 298 -24.04 -5.88 -5.47
N ALA A 299 -23.70 -6.98 -6.15
CA ALA A 299 -23.99 -8.33 -5.66
C ALA A 299 -23.21 -8.72 -4.39
N VAL A 300 -22.07 -8.08 -4.18
CA VAL A 300 -21.23 -8.28 -3.00
C VAL A 300 -21.32 -7.11 -2.02
N GLY A 301 -22.22 -6.16 -2.26
CA GLY A 301 -22.51 -5.03 -1.38
C GLY A 301 -21.37 -4.01 -1.28
N ILE A 302 -20.63 -3.82 -2.37
CA ILE A 302 -19.54 -2.84 -2.45
C ILE A 302 -19.97 -1.68 -3.34
N GLU A 303 -19.70 -0.45 -2.93
CA GLU A 303 -19.92 0.73 -3.77
C GLU A 303 -18.69 1.15 -4.58
N ARG A 304 -17.49 0.93 -4.02
CA ARG A 304 -16.21 1.37 -4.62
C ARG A 304 -15.00 0.59 -4.07
N LEU A 305 -13.89 0.64 -4.80
CA LEU A 305 -12.58 0.18 -4.32
C LEU A 305 -11.82 1.34 -3.69
N HIS A 306 -11.11 1.07 -2.60
CA HIS A 306 -10.36 2.08 -1.85
C HIS A 306 -8.92 1.60 -1.66
N ALA A 307 -7.94 2.50 -1.74
CA ALA A 307 -6.59 2.23 -1.26
C ALA A 307 -6.46 2.69 0.19
N HIS A 308 -6.44 1.73 1.13
CA HIS A 308 -6.47 2.02 2.58
C HIS A 308 -5.09 2.18 3.18
N LYS A 309 -4.10 1.54 2.56
CA LYS A 309 -2.74 1.50 3.06
C LYS A 309 -1.75 1.40 1.92
N MET A 310 -0.57 1.93 2.15
CA MET A 310 0.53 2.05 1.23
C MET A 310 1.83 1.82 2.01
N ALA A 311 2.82 1.30 1.32
CA ALA A 311 4.17 1.18 1.85
C ALA A 311 5.17 1.39 0.71
N TRP A 312 6.15 2.25 0.96
CA TRP A 312 7.30 2.40 0.07
C TRP A 312 8.38 1.37 0.42
N ARG A 313 8.87 0.65 -0.59
CA ARG A 313 9.97 -0.31 -0.48
C ARG A 313 11.18 0.21 -1.24
N GLY A 314 11.91 1.12 -0.59
CA GLY A 314 13.05 1.82 -1.17
C GLY A 314 14.09 0.95 -1.85
N ILE A 315 14.38 -0.27 -1.37
CA ILE A 315 15.38 -1.18 -2.00
C ILE A 315 14.97 -1.57 -3.42
N ASP A 316 13.70 -1.94 -3.60
CA ASP A 316 13.17 -2.47 -4.86
C ASP A 316 12.56 -1.36 -5.74
N ARG A 317 12.50 -0.12 -5.22
CA ARG A 317 11.78 1.03 -5.81
C ARG A 317 10.33 0.70 -6.12
N GLN A 318 9.64 0.14 -5.13
CA GLN A 318 8.28 -0.31 -5.30
C GLN A 318 7.34 0.28 -4.28
N ILE A 319 6.17 0.64 -4.77
CA ILE A 319 5.05 1.07 -3.94
C ILE A 319 4.13 -0.13 -3.81
N GLN A 320 3.80 -0.45 -2.58
CA GLN A 320 2.91 -1.53 -2.22
C GLN A 320 1.61 -0.93 -1.72
N ILE A 321 0.50 -1.17 -2.41
CA ILE A 321 -0.81 -0.61 -2.08
C ILE A 321 -1.74 -1.74 -1.65
N GLU A 322 -2.31 -1.59 -0.46
CA GLU A 322 -3.41 -2.41 0.01
C GLU A 322 -4.73 -1.77 -0.42
N ILE A 323 -5.31 -2.31 -1.48
CA ILE A 323 -6.67 -1.95 -1.88
C ILE A 323 -7.67 -2.84 -1.18
N GLY A 324 -8.87 -2.36 -0.92
CA GLY A 324 -9.91 -3.21 -0.37
C GLY A 324 -11.25 -2.53 -0.22
N LEU A 325 -12.14 -3.28 0.41
CA LEU A 325 -13.51 -2.87 0.69
C LEU A 325 -13.54 -2.00 1.94
N GLU A 326 -14.53 -1.12 2.07
CA GLU A 326 -14.75 -0.25 3.25
C GLU A 326 -14.69 -1.01 4.59
N SER A 327 -15.08 -2.29 4.61
CA SER A 327 -15.02 -3.17 5.78
C SER A 327 -13.63 -3.75 6.10
N ARG A 328 -12.56 -3.34 5.39
CA ARG A 328 -11.13 -3.69 5.60
C ARG A 328 -10.78 -5.19 5.60
N SER A 329 -11.73 -6.07 5.25
CA SER A 329 -11.56 -7.53 5.39
C SER A 329 -11.22 -8.25 4.08
N ALA A 330 -11.28 -7.54 2.96
CA ALA A 330 -10.97 -8.04 1.64
C ALA A 330 -10.01 -7.09 0.96
N THR A 331 -8.73 -7.48 0.92
CA THR A 331 -7.68 -6.65 0.35
C THR A 331 -6.94 -7.33 -0.80
N ALA A 332 -6.33 -6.54 -1.67
CA ALA A 332 -5.32 -7.00 -2.61
C ALA A 332 -4.11 -6.09 -2.47
N LEU A 333 -2.94 -6.70 -2.67
CA LEU A 333 -1.70 -5.99 -2.71
C LEU A 333 -1.36 -5.66 -4.16
N ILE A 334 -1.08 -4.40 -4.44
CA ILE A 334 -0.64 -3.97 -5.76
C ILE A 334 0.77 -3.46 -5.62
N ARG A 335 1.68 -3.98 -6.45
CA ARG A 335 3.05 -3.50 -6.54
C ARG A 335 3.16 -2.66 -7.79
N THR A 336 3.71 -1.46 -7.66
CA THR A 336 4.10 -0.61 -8.79
C THR A 336 5.60 -0.38 -8.77
N ASP A 337 6.16 0.06 -9.90
CA ASP A 337 7.48 0.70 -9.89
C ASP A 337 7.38 2.14 -9.34
N ALA A 338 8.51 2.84 -9.29
CA ALA A 338 8.62 4.24 -8.90
C ALA A 338 7.81 5.19 -9.80
N GLU A 339 7.47 4.76 -11.01
CA GLU A 339 6.73 5.56 -11.98
C GLU A 339 5.23 5.29 -11.91
N LEU A 340 4.76 4.57 -10.89
CA LEU A 340 3.40 4.05 -10.75
C LEU A 340 2.96 3.12 -11.89
N ARG A 341 3.89 2.45 -12.59
CA ARG A 341 3.51 1.37 -13.51
C ARG A 341 3.17 0.12 -12.71
N PRO A 342 1.97 -0.45 -12.88
CA PRO A 342 1.62 -1.68 -12.17
C PRO A 342 2.53 -2.85 -12.59
N LEU A 343 3.01 -3.60 -11.61
CA LEU A 343 3.89 -4.75 -11.81
C LEU A 343 3.18 -6.07 -11.52
N GLU A 344 2.42 -6.12 -10.42
CA GLU A 344 1.81 -7.34 -9.91
C GLU A 344 0.62 -7.00 -9.00
N VAL A 345 -0.40 -7.85 -9.04
CA VAL A 345 -1.47 -7.89 -8.04
C VAL A 345 -1.38 -9.21 -7.29
N ILE A 346 -1.31 -9.15 -5.96
CA ILE A 346 -1.33 -10.28 -5.04
C ILE A 346 -2.65 -10.22 -4.27
N PRO A 347 -3.70 -10.93 -4.70
CA PRO A 347 -5.00 -10.89 -4.04
C PRO A 347 -4.94 -11.60 -2.68
N HIS A 348 -5.57 -11.01 -1.65
CA HIS A 348 -5.75 -11.66 -0.35
C HIS A 348 -7.15 -12.27 -0.20
N GLY A 349 -7.28 -13.15 0.80
CA GLY A 349 -8.38 -14.12 0.91
C GLY A 349 -9.78 -13.51 0.88
N GLY A 350 -9.99 -12.31 1.43
CA GLY A 350 -11.30 -11.68 1.38
C GLY A 350 -11.72 -11.29 -0.04
N LEU A 351 -10.81 -10.72 -0.84
CA LEU A 351 -11.12 -10.32 -2.21
C LEU A 351 -11.30 -11.54 -3.13
N LEU A 352 -10.48 -12.58 -2.92
CA LEU A 352 -10.66 -13.88 -3.58
C LEU A 352 -12.02 -14.51 -3.23
N ASN A 353 -12.46 -14.40 -1.97
CA ASN A 353 -13.76 -14.90 -1.56
C ASN A 353 -14.91 -14.13 -2.23
N THR A 354 -14.79 -12.81 -2.34
CA THR A 354 -15.76 -11.96 -3.03
C THR A 354 -15.86 -12.35 -4.51
N ALA A 355 -14.73 -12.53 -5.19
CA ALA A 355 -14.72 -12.93 -6.59
C ALA A 355 -15.25 -14.37 -6.79
N ARG A 356 -15.01 -15.28 -5.83
CA ARG A 356 -15.64 -16.61 -5.81
C ARG A 356 -17.16 -16.52 -5.72
N ILE A 357 -17.70 -15.68 -4.83
CA ILE A 357 -19.15 -15.48 -4.69
C ILE A 357 -19.76 -14.94 -5.99
N ALA A 358 -19.13 -13.93 -6.59
CA ALA A 358 -19.58 -13.37 -7.86
C ALA A 358 -19.58 -14.43 -8.99
N ARG A 359 -18.57 -15.32 -9.02
CA ARG A 359 -18.54 -16.45 -9.95
C ARG A 359 -19.65 -17.47 -9.68
N GLU A 360 -19.91 -17.82 -8.43
CA GLU A 360 -21.00 -18.73 -8.04
C GLU A 360 -22.39 -18.18 -8.42
N GLN A 361 -22.52 -16.86 -8.50
CA GLN A 361 -23.71 -16.15 -8.97
C GLN A 361 -23.75 -15.96 -10.50
N GLY A 362 -22.70 -16.38 -11.23
CA GLY A 362 -22.61 -16.23 -12.69
C GLY A 362 -22.25 -14.83 -13.17
N LEU A 363 -21.81 -13.94 -12.28
CA LEU A 363 -21.40 -12.57 -12.59
C LEU A 363 -19.95 -12.49 -13.08
N LEU A 364 -19.12 -13.46 -12.69
CA LEU A 364 -17.76 -13.64 -13.21
C LEU A 364 -17.67 -14.94 -14.01
N SER A 365 -17.21 -14.82 -15.26
CA SER A 365 -16.96 -15.97 -16.15
C SER A 365 -15.58 -16.59 -15.94
N VAL A 366 -14.64 -15.83 -15.38
CA VAL A 366 -13.23 -16.22 -15.18
C VAL A 366 -12.95 -16.56 -13.72
N ASP A 367 -11.99 -17.46 -13.50
CA ASP A 367 -11.52 -17.81 -12.17
C ASP A 367 -10.58 -16.74 -11.60
N ALA A 368 -11.08 -15.93 -10.67
CA ALA A 368 -10.32 -14.90 -10.00
C ALA A 368 -9.21 -15.43 -9.04
N THR A 369 -9.06 -16.75 -8.91
CA THR A 369 -7.87 -17.35 -8.26
C THR A 369 -6.66 -17.44 -9.20
N THR A 370 -6.85 -17.15 -10.50
CA THR A 370 -5.77 -17.22 -11.49
C THR A 370 -5.08 -15.87 -11.64
N GLN A 371 -3.75 -15.88 -11.84
CA GLN A 371 -2.99 -14.67 -12.12
C GLN A 371 -3.48 -13.96 -13.39
N GLN A 372 -3.91 -14.74 -14.40
CA GLN A 372 -4.44 -14.21 -15.65
C GLN A 372 -5.61 -13.22 -15.43
N PHE A 373 -6.56 -13.55 -14.53
CA PHE A 373 -7.66 -12.65 -14.22
C PHE A 373 -7.16 -11.29 -13.69
N TRP A 374 -6.16 -11.32 -12.82
CA TRP A 374 -5.62 -10.11 -12.21
C TRP A 374 -4.77 -9.29 -13.18
N ASP A 375 -4.04 -9.96 -14.07
CA ASP A 375 -3.29 -9.30 -15.13
C ASP A 375 -4.25 -8.61 -16.12
N GLU A 376 -5.36 -9.27 -16.48
CA GLU A 376 -6.42 -8.70 -17.32
C GLU A 376 -7.12 -7.53 -16.62
N TRP A 377 -7.47 -7.66 -15.34
CA TRP A 377 -8.04 -6.58 -14.55
C TRP A 377 -7.09 -5.39 -14.47
N LEU A 378 -5.81 -5.62 -14.16
CA LEU A 378 -4.80 -4.57 -14.02
C LEU A 378 -4.49 -3.87 -15.35
N ALA A 379 -4.67 -4.55 -16.49
CA ALA A 379 -4.52 -3.95 -17.82
C ALA A 379 -5.56 -2.83 -18.09
N HIS A 380 -6.63 -2.77 -17.31
CA HIS A 380 -7.61 -1.67 -17.35
C HIS A 380 -7.27 -0.51 -16.42
N ALA A 381 -6.18 -0.58 -15.65
CA ALA A 381 -5.72 0.53 -14.84
C ALA A 381 -5.29 1.70 -15.74
N GLN A 382 -5.66 2.91 -15.31
CA GLN A 382 -5.37 4.13 -16.04
C GLN A 382 -4.25 4.88 -15.33
N ARG A 383 -3.18 5.15 -16.08
CA ARG A 383 -2.06 5.95 -15.60
C ARG A 383 -2.07 7.31 -16.29
N PHE A 384 -1.91 8.36 -15.50
CA PHE A 384 -1.84 9.75 -15.92
C PHE A 384 -0.47 10.33 -15.54
N GLY A 385 -0.02 11.35 -16.30
CA GLY A 385 1.31 11.94 -16.17
C GLY A 385 2.37 11.20 -17.00
N GLU A 386 3.33 11.95 -17.54
CA GLU A 386 4.57 11.40 -18.10
C GLU A 386 5.71 11.87 -17.20
N LEU A 387 6.47 10.93 -16.63
CA LEU A 387 7.73 11.30 -16.00
C LEU A 387 8.66 11.75 -17.12
N ALA A 388 9.21 12.96 -16.99
CA ALA A 388 10.33 13.35 -17.82
C ALA A 388 11.39 12.25 -17.70
N THR A 389 11.79 11.66 -18.83
CA THR A 389 12.81 10.60 -18.79
C THR A 389 14.03 11.17 -18.08
N PRO A 390 14.52 10.57 -16.98
CA PRO A 390 15.58 11.18 -16.19
C PRO A 390 16.74 11.49 -17.13
N ALA A 391 17.20 12.74 -17.10
CA ALA A 391 18.36 13.12 -17.87
C ALA A 391 19.48 12.14 -17.51
N PRO A 392 20.15 11.49 -18.49
CA PRO A 392 21.14 10.47 -18.19
C PRO A 392 22.15 11.07 -17.23
N SER A 393 22.26 10.48 -16.03
CA SER A 393 23.12 10.98 -14.98
C SER A 393 24.52 11.17 -15.56
N ALA A 394 25.01 12.40 -15.49
CA ALA A 394 26.35 12.71 -15.97
C ALA A 394 27.32 11.75 -15.27
N PRO A 395 28.21 11.08 -16.00
CA PRO A 395 29.13 10.12 -15.39
C PRO A 395 29.89 10.82 -14.27
N ALA A 396 29.83 10.26 -13.05
CA ALA A 396 30.52 10.80 -11.89
C ALA A 396 32.01 11.00 -12.24
N SER A 397 32.43 12.27 -12.20
CA SER A 397 33.77 12.73 -12.61
C SER A 397 34.83 12.48 -11.57
#